data_AF-A0A533HTJ8-F1
#
_entry.id   AF-A0A533HTJ8-F1
#
_cell.length_a   1.000
_cell.length_b   1.000
_cell.length_c   1.000
_cell.angle_alpha   90.00
_cell.angle_beta   90.00
_cell.angle_gamma   90.00
#
_symmetry.space_group_name_H-M   'P 1'
#
loop_
_entity.id
_entity.type
_entity.pdbx_description
1 polymer ?
#
loop_
_entity_poly.entity_id
_entity_poly.type
_entity_poly.pdbx_seq_one_letter_code
_entity_poly.pdbx_strand_id
1 'polypeptide(L)' 'MQGAIIKNFDSAKSPISNKYLNHGTLIELVWTITPALILVLIAFPSFKLLYLMDEVTDPSLSVLAEGHQ' A
#
# COMPACT_ATOMS: atom_id res chain seq x y z
N MET A 1 -1.08 8.31 -17.96
CA MET A 1 -2.26 8.75 -17.18
C MET A 1 -2.24 10.24 -16.86
N GLN A 2 -1.11 10.82 -16.42
CA GLN A 2 -1.03 12.26 -16.11
C GLN A 2 -1.35 13.19 -17.31
N GLY A 3 -0.95 12.83 -18.53
CA GLY A 3 -1.23 13.62 -19.74
C GLY A 3 -2.72 13.71 -20.12
N ALA A 4 -3.58 12.81 -19.63
CA ALA A 4 -5.02 12.89 -19.88
C ALA A 4 -5.68 13.92 -18.94
N ILE A 5 -5.21 14.03 -17.70
CA ILE A 5 -5.69 15.00 -16.71
C ILE A 5 -5.43 16.43 -17.22
N ILE A 6 -4.22 16.70 -17.71
CA ILE A 6 -3.84 18.03 -18.24
C ILE A 6 -4.72 18.41 -19.45
N LYS A 7 -4.99 17.47 -20.36
CA LYS A 7 -5.85 17.71 -21.53
C LYS A 7 -7.32 17.95 -21.18
N ASN A 8 -7.81 17.34 -20.10
CA ASN A 8 -9.21 17.41 -19.70
C ASN A 8 -9.51 18.58 -18.75
N PHE A 9 -8.52 19.02 -17.97
CA PHE A 9 -8.65 20.05 -16.95
C PHE A 9 -7.88 21.33 -17.29
N ASP A 10 -7.69 21.62 -18.58
CA ASP A 10 -7.14 22.88 -19.04
C ASP A 10 -8.04 24.07 -18.63
N SER A 11 -7.43 25.14 -18.12
CA SER A 11 -8.15 26.30 -17.57
C SER A 11 -9.02 27.01 -18.62
N ALA A 12 -8.66 26.95 -19.90
CA ALA A 12 -9.47 27.54 -20.98
C ALA A 12 -10.71 26.68 -21.30
N LYS A 13 -10.64 25.36 -21.05
CA LYS A 13 -11.72 24.41 -21.34
C LYS A 13 -12.66 24.19 -20.16
N SER A 14 -12.18 24.40 -18.92
CA SER A 14 -12.95 24.12 -17.71
C SER A 14 -12.62 25.08 -16.55
N PRO A 15 -13.14 26.33 -16.56
CA PRO A 15 -12.80 27.34 -15.56
C PRO A 15 -13.36 27.06 -14.14
N ILE A 16 -14.38 26.20 -13.99
CA ILE A 16 -15.09 25.97 -12.71
C ILE A 16 -14.83 24.54 -12.14
N SER A 17 -13.98 23.73 -12.78
CA SER A 17 -13.79 22.31 -12.41
C SER A 17 -13.48 22.10 -10.92
N ASN A 18 -12.61 22.93 -10.35
CA ASN A 18 -12.15 22.73 -8.98
C ASN A 18 -13.24 22.97 -7.91
N LYS A 19 -14.35 23.66 -8.23
CA LYS A 19 -15.39 24.00 -7.24
C LYS A 19 -16.19 22.79 -6.73
N TYR A 20 -16.37 21.77 -7.58
CA TYR A 20 -17.20 20.60 -7.28
C TYR A 20 -16.39 19.30 -7.09
N LEU A 21 -15.07 19.33 -7.33
CA LEU A 21 -14.17 18.18 -7.17
C LEU A 21 -13.65 17.97 -5.73
N ASN A 22 -13.85 18.93 -4.83
CA ASN A 22 -13.26 18.92 -3.49
C ASN A 22 -14.00 18.06 -2.46
N HIS A 23 -15.13 17.43 -2.82
CA HIS A 23 -15.86 16.56 -1.90
C HIS A 23 -16.41 15.34 -2.61
N GLY A 24 -15.61 14.27 -2.60
CA GLY A 24 -15.94 12.98 -3.16
C GLY A 24 -15.88 11.90 -2.09
N THR A 25 -16.70 12.00 -1.03
CA THR A 25 -16.66 11.08 0.12
C THR A 25 -16.71 9.60 -0.29
N LEU A 26 -17.44 9.26 -1.36
CA LEU A 26 -17.45 7.89 -1.90
C LEU A 26 -16.12 7.46 -2.51
N ILE A 27 -15.47 8.32 -3.31
CA ILE A 27 -14.17 7.99 -3.92
C ILE A 27 -13.06 7.94 -2.85
N GLU A 28 -13.16 8.81 -1.85
CA GLU A 28 -12.32 8.80 -0.65
C GLU A 28 -12.45 7.49 0.13
N LEU A 29 -13.68 7.03 0.35
CA LEU A 29 -13.95 5.78 1.03
C LEU A 29 -13.37 4.59 0.23
N VAL A 30 -13.60 4.55 -1.08
CA VAL A 30 -13.12 3.47 -1.95
C VAL A 30 -11.59 3.38 -1.95
N TRP A 31 -10.89 4.51 -2.13
CA TRP A 31 -9.42 4.51 -2.13
C TRP A 31 -8.82 4.34 -0.74
N THR A 32 -9.59 4.47 0.34
CA THR A 32 -9.11 4.23 1.71
C THR A 32 -9.28 2.75 2.08
N ILE A 33 -10.44 2.16 1.74
CA ILE A 33 -10.74 0.76 2.03
C ILE A 33 -9.91 -0.18 1.15
N THR A 34 -9.70 0.16 -0.12
CA THR A 34 -8.97 -0.71 -1.06
C THR A 34 -7.53 -1.01 -0.59
N PRO A 35 -6.70 -0.01 -0.23
CA PRO A 35 -5.38 -0.26 0.36
C PRO A 35 -5.44 -0.96 1.71
N ALA A 36 -6.42 -0.64 2.58
CA ALA A 36 -6.57 -1.30 3.87
C ALA A 36 -6.84 -2.80 3.72
N LEU A 37 -7.70 -3.20 2.78
CA LEU A 37 -7.97 -4.61 2.48
C LEU A 37 -6.73 -5.33 1.96
N ILE A 38 -5.94 -4.70 1.09
CA ILE A 38 -4.68 -5.27 0.60
C ILE A 38 -3.74 -5.56 1.77
N LEU A 39 -3.60 -4.63 2.72
CA LEU A 39 -2.76 -4.82 3.90
C LEU A 39 -3.24 -6.00 4.76
N VAL A 40 -4.54 -6.11 5.01
CA VAL A 40 -5.12 -7.22 5.78
C VAL A 40 -4.87 -8.57 5.10
N LEU A 41 -5.05 -8.64 3.78
CA LEU A 41 -4.80 -9.86 3.00
C LEU A 41 -3.33 -10.30 3.03
N ILE A 42 -2.39 -9.36 3.12
CA ILE A 42 -0.96 -9.67 3.30
C ILE A 42 -0.67 -10.10 4.74
N ALA A 43 -1.27 -9.44 5.74
CA ALA A 43 -1.01 -9.70 7.15
C ALA A 43 -1.35 -11.14 7.57
N PHE A 44 -2.46 -11.71 7.09
CA PHE A 44 -2.88 -13.07 7.45
C PHE A 44 -1.85 -14.18 7.14
N PRO A 45 -1.36 -14.34 5.89
CA PRO A 45 -0.30 -15.30 5.59
C PRO A 45 1.03 -14.91 6.23
N SER A 46 1.34 -13.62 6.37
CA SER A 46 2.58 -13.15 7.00
C SER A 46 2.69 -13.53 8.48
N PHE A 47 1.60 -13.45 9.26
CA PHE A 47 1.64 -13.88 10.66
C PHE A 47 1.94 -15.36 10.80
N LYS A 48 1.37 -16.21 9.93
CA LYS A 48 1.71 -17.64 9.93
C LYS A 48 3.19 -17.88 9.68
N LEU A 49 3.79 -17.18 8.72
CA LEU A 49 5.21 -17.29 8.44
C LEU A 49 6.07 -16.82 9.62
N LEU A 50 5.69 -15.71 10.26
CA LEU A 50 6.39 -15.21 11.44
C LEU A 50 6.42 -16.25 12.57
N TYR A 51 5.28 -16.88 12.88
CA TYR A 51 5.23 -17.95 13.89
C TYR A 51 6.12 -19.14 13.52
N LEU A 52 6.11 -19.55 12.25
CA LEU A 52 6.96 -20.64 11.78
C LEU A 52 8.47 -20.32 11.86
N MET A 53 8.84 -19.05 11.72
CA MET A 53 10.23 -18.61 11.83
C MET A 53 10.71 -18.51 13.28
N ASP A 54 9.82 -18.21 14.22
CA ASP A 54 10.16 -18.15 15.65
C ASP A 54 10.33 -19.54 16.26
N GLU A 55 9.59 -20.53 15.75
CA GLU A 55 9.56 -21.90 16.28
C GLU A 55 10.71 -22.79 15.79
N VAL A 56 11.88 -22.24 15.41
CA VAL A 56 13.07 -23.04 15.06
C VAL A 56 13.57 -23.76 16.31
N THR A 57 13.00 -24.95 16.54
CA THR A 57 13.09 -25.66 17.82
C THR A 57 14.33 -26.53 17.93
N ASP A 58 14.87 -27.03 16.80
CA ASP A 58 16.07 -27.88 16.78
C ASP A 58 16.84 -27.78 15.44
N PRO A 59 17.79 -26.83 15.32
CA PRO A 59 18.59 -26.70 14.11
C PRO A 59 19.65 -27.80 14.03
N SER A 60 19.68 -28.53 12.90
CA SER A 60 20.71 -29.55 12.64
C SER A 60 22.15 -28.99 12.51
N LEU A 61 22.29 -27.67 12.30
CA LEU A 61 23.57 -26.97 12.18
C LEU A 61 23.41 -25.53 12.67
N SER A 62 24.35 -25.07 13.51
CA SER A 62 24.46 -23.69 13.97
C SER A 62 25.75 -23.07 13.46
N VAL A 63 25.66 -21.86 12.88
CA VAL A 63 26.82 -21.11 12.36
C VAL A 63 26.97 -19.82 13.15
N LEU A 64 28.17 -19.60 13.70
CA LEU A 64 28.55 -18.32 14.30
C LEU A 64 29.22 -17.45 13.23
N ALA A 65 28.72 -16.23 13.05
CA ALA A 65 29.33 -15.24 12.16
C ALA A 65 29.63 -13.96 12.94
N GLU A 66 30.89 -13.53 12.94
CA GLU A 66 31.33 -12.26 13.50
C GLU A 66 31.75 -11.31 12.37
N GLY A 67 31.30 -10.05 12.43
CA GLY A 67 31.66 -9.00 11.48
C GLY A 67 32.61 -7.99 12.13
N HIS A 68 33.70 -7.65 11.43
CA HIS A 68 34.64 -6.59 11.81
C HIS A 68 34.48 -5.36 10.90
N GLN A 69 34.78 -4.17 11.44
CA GLN A 69 34.66 -2.87 10.76
C GLN A 69 35.84 -2.60 9.82
#